data_AF-A0A838VKN1-F1
#
_entry.id   AF-A0A838VKN1-F1
#
_cell.length_a   1.000
_cell.length_b   1.000
_cell.length_c   1.000
_cell.angle_alpha   90.00
_cell.angle_beta   90.00
_cell.angle_gamma   90.00
#
_symmetry.space_group_name_H-M   'P 1'
#
loop_
_entity.id
_entity.type
_entity.pdbx_description
1 polymer ?
#
loop_
_entity_poly.entity_id
_entity_poly.type
_entity_poly.pdbx_seq_one_letter_code
_entity_poly.pdbx_strand_id
1 'polypeptide(L)'
;MGRAKKVILAYSGGVDTSVCIPYLKHEWGVEEVITLAADLGQGDELEPIRLKALKSGASESLVVDVKEVFIRDYGFPAIWANAMYENRY
;
A
#
# COMPACT_ATOMS: atom_id res chain seq x y z
N MET A 1 -12.97 -10.59 22.05
CA MET A 1 -12.97 -9.83 20.78
C MET A 1 -12.54 -10.78 19.67
N GLY A 2 -13.32 -10.89 18.59
CA GLY A 2 -12.97 -11.76 17.46
C GLY A 2 -11.83 -11.14 16.65
N ARG A 3 -10.86 -11.96 16.22
CA ARG A 3 -9.80 -11.53 15.30
C ARG A 3 -10.38 -11.38 13.89
N ALA A 4 -9.85 -10.44 13.11
CA ALA A 4 -10.27 -10.24 11.72
C ALA A 4 -9.93 -11.48 10.88
N LYS A 5 -10.89 -11.98 10.11
CA LYS A 5 -10.68 -13.11 9.18
C LYS A 5 -10.08 -12.68 7.84
N LYS A 6 -10.40 -11.46 7.42
CA LYS A 6 -9.97 -10.86 6.15
C LYS A 6 -9.41 -9.47 6.40
N VAL A 7 -8.29 -9.13 5.75
CA VAL A 7 -7.64 -7.81 5.87
C VAL A 7 -7.19 -7.29 4.51
N ILE A 8 -7.17 -5.96 4.38
CA ILE A 8 -6.52 -5.26 3.28
C ILE A 8 -5.24 -4.63 3.84
N LEU A 9 -4.09 -5.00 3.28
CA LEU A 9 -2.78 -4.50 3.66
C LEU A 9 -2.31 -3.46 2.63
N ALA A 10 -2.07 -2.24 3.07
CA ALA A 10 -1.32 -1.27 2.28
C ALA A 10 0.10 -1.81 2.06
N TYR A 11 0.47 -2.04 0.81
CA TYR A 11 1.66 -2.82 0.45
C TYR A 11 2.57 -2.05 -0.50
N SER A 12 3.79 -1.76 -0.04
CA SER A 12 4.81 -1.03 -0.81
C SER A 12 5.78 -1.93 -1.56
N GLY A 13 5.76 -3.25 -1.31
CA GLY A 13 6.77 -4.18 -1.83
C GLY A 13 8.08 -4.23 -1.06
N GLY A 14 8.23 -3.40 -0.02
CA GLY A 14 9.37 -3.45 0.89
C GLY A 14 9.49 -4.78 1.63
N VAL A 15 10.64 -5.00 2.27
CA VAL A 15 10.87 -6.21 3.09
C VAL A 15 9.82 -6.29 4.21
N ASP A 16 9.61 -5.17 4.91
CA ASP A 16 8.70 -5.12 6.07
C ASP A 16 7.26 -5.51 5.69
N THR A 17 6.68 -4.89 4.67
CA THR A 17 5.32 -5.21 4.23
C THR A 17 5.20 -6.61 3.64
N SER A 18 6.30 -7.17 3.11
CA SER A 18 6.33 -8.56 2.61
C SER A 18 6.30 -9.57 3.75
N VAL A 19 7.00 -9.29 4.85
CA VAL A 19 6.98 -10.13 6.06
C VAL A 19 5.64 -10.03 6.81
N CYS A 20 4.96 -8.88 6.72
CA CYS A 20 3.63 -8.72 7.33
C CYS A 20 2.60 -9.74 6.80
N ILE A 21 2.66 -10.13 5.52
CA ILE A 21 1.67 -11.05 4.92
C ILE A 21 1.65 -12.42 5.64
N PRO A 22 2.77 -13.18 5.72
CA PRO A 22 2.78 -14.44 6.46
C PRO A 22 2.59 -14.23 7.96
N TYR A 23 3.06 -13.12 8.53
CA TYR A 23 2.85 -12.82 9.95
C TYR A 23 1.36 -12.67 10.30
N LEU A 24 0.59 -11.94 9.49
CA LEU A 24 -0.86 -11.80 9.66
C LEU A 24 -1.57 -13.17 9.56
N LYS A 25 -1.12 -14.03 8.64
CA LYS A 25 -1.73 -15.36 8.49
C LYS A 25 -1.39 -16.29 9.65
N HIS A 26 -0.12 -16.37 10.04
CA HIS A 26 0.37 -17.36 10.99
C HIS A 26 0.17 -16.95 12.45
N GLU A 27 0.52 -15.71 12.80
CA GLU A 27 0.48 -15.24 14.20
C GLU A 27 -0.90 -14.71 14.58
N TRP A 28 -1.57 -14.07 13.61
CA TRP A 28 -2.88 -13.45 13.83
C TRP A 28 -4.05 -14.36 13.42
N GLY A 29 -3.79 -15.42 12.67
CA GLY A 29 -4.83 -16.33 12.18
C GLY A 29 -5.75 -15.70 11.14
N VAL A 30 -5.25 -14.69 10.41
CA VAL A 30 -5.98 -14.07 9.30
C VAL A 30 -6.05 -15.09 8.17
N GLU A 31 -7.26 -15.45 7.77
CA GLU A 31 -7.50 -16.43 6.72
C GLU A 31 -7.18 -15.85 5.33
N GLU A 32 -7.50 -14.56 5.13
CA GLU A 32 -7.36 -13.88 3.84
C GLU A 32 -6.67 -12.51 3.96
N VAL A 33 -5.57 -12.34 3.20
CA VAL A 33 -4.83 -11.09 3.12
C VAL A 33 -4.84 -10.60 1.68
N ILE A 34 -5.48 -9.48 1.43
CA ILE A 34 -5.44 -8.76 0.15
C ILE A 34 -4.44 -7.63 0.28
N THR A 35 -3.56 -7.44 -0.70
CA THR A 35 -2.66 -6.29 -0.74
C THR A 35 -3.17 -5.22 -1.68
N LEU A 36 -2.92 -3.96 -1.33
CA LEU A 36 -3.21 -2.80 -2.17
C LEU A 36 -1.95 -1.92 -2.27
N ALA A 37 -1.46 -1.75 -3.49
CA ALA A 37 -0.45 -0.77 -3.85
C ALA A 37 -1.12 0.40 -4.59
N ALA A 38 -0.85 1.62 -4.13
CA ALA A 38 -1.28 2.84 -4.78
C ALA A 38 -0.17 3.35 -5.71
N ASP A 39 -0.46 3.45 -7.01
CA ASP A 39 0.44 4.10 -7.96
C ASP A 39 0.34 5.61 -7.81
N LEU A 40 1.40 6.18 -7.25
CA LEU A 40 1.63 7.60 -7.00
C LEU A 40 2.71 8.15 -7.96
N GLY A 41 3.13 7.39 -8.96
CA GLY A 41 4.21 7.74 -9.89
C GLY A 41 5.44 6.85 -9.81
N GLN A 42 5.37 5.67 -9.17
CA GLN A 42 6.52 4.76 -9.04
C GLN A 42 6.87 4.04 -10.36
N GLY A 43 5.92 3.91 -11.29
CA GLY A 43 6.17 3.37 -12.63
C GLY A 43 6.39 1.85 -12.68
N ASP A 44 7.43 1.40 -13.39
CA ASP A 44 7.69 -0.01 -13.74
C ASP A 44 7.89 -0.95 -12.53
N GLU A 45 8.04 -0.40 -11.31
CA GLU A 45 8.21 -1.17 -10.09
C GLU A 45 6.93 -1.89 -9.62
N LEU A 46 5.75 -1.49 -10.09
CA LEU A 46 4.47 -1.94 -9.54
C LEU A 46 4.13 -3.41 -9.85
N GLU A 47 4.48 -3.91 -11.04
CA GLU A 47 4.23 -5.31 -11.38
C GLU A 47 5.14 -6.26 -10.58
N PRO A 48 6.46 -6.01 -10.43
CA PRO A 48 7.29 -6.74 -9.48
C PRO A 48 6.74 -6.76 -8.05
N ILE A 49 6.21 -5.62 -7.57
CA ILE A 49 5.57 -5.51 -6.24
C ILE A 49 4.35 -6.44 -6.15
N ARG A 50 3.46 -6.39 -7.14
CA ARG A 50 2.27 -7.26 -7.21
C ARG A 50 2.65 -8.74 -7.16
N LEU A 51 3.63 -9.16 -7.95
CA LEU A 51 4.11 -10.56 -7.97
C LEU A 51 4.73 -10.96 -6.63
N LYS A 52 5.46 -10.05 -5.97
CA LYS A 52 6.07 -10.30 -4.67
C LYS A 52 5.03 -10.48 -3.56
N ALA A 53 3.94 -9.71 -3.58
CA ALA A 53 2.83 -9.87 -2.62
C ALA A 53 2.19 -11.27 -2.72
N LEU A 54 1.88 -11.70 -3.95
CA LEU A 54 1.30 -13.03 -4.20
C LEU A 54 2.24 -14.15 -3.75
N LYS A 55 3.54 -14.03 -4.08
CA LYS A 55 4.58 -14.98 -3.60
C LYS A 55 4.71 -15.01 -2.07
N SER A 56 4.43 -13.89 -1.40
CA SER A 56 4.47 -13.77 0.06
C SER A 56 3.21 -14.32 0.74
N GLY A 57 2.19 -14.73 -0.03
CA GLY A 57 1.01 -15.44 0.47
C GLY A 57 -0.29 -14.63 0.52
N ALA A 58 -0.33 -13.47 -0.14
CA ALA A 58 -1.57 -12.71 -0.34
C ALA A 58 -2.53 -13.48 -1.26
N SER A 59 -3.84 -13.40 -1.01
CA SER A 59 -4.88 -14.00 -1.86
C SER A 59 -5.08 -13.19 -3.15
N GLU A 60 -4.89 -11.87 -3.07
CA GLU A 60 -5.04 -10.93 -4.17
C GLU A 60 -4.08 -9.75 -3.95
N SER A 61 -3.60 -9.15 -5.04
CA SER A 61 -2.77 -7.95 -4.99
C SER A 61 -3.25 -6.91 -6.00
N LEU A 62 -3.89 -5.86 -5.50
CA LEU A 62 -4.42 -4.76 -6.27
C LEU A 62 -3.35 -3.68 -6.48
N VAL A 63 -3.27 -3.15 -7.69
CA VAL A 63 -2.52 -1.94 -8.02
C VAL A 63 -3.53 -0.93 -8.54
N VAL A 64 -3.59 0.24 -7.92
CA VAL A 64 -4.59 1.27 -8.25
C VAL A 64 -3.88 2.55 -8.68
N ASP A 65 -4.15 3.01 -9.90
CA ASP A 65 -3.69 4.32 -10.37
C ASP A 65 -4.44 5.43 -9.64
N VAL A 66 -3.72 6.17 -8.82
CA VAL A 66 -4.26 7.31 -8.06
C VAL A 66 -3.47 8.59 -8.30
N LYS A 67 -2.64 8.67 -9.36
CA LYS A 67 -1.80 9.85 -9.65
C LYS A 67 -2.63 11.12 -9.81
N GLU A 68 -3.73 11.05 -10.57
CA GLU A 68 -4.62 12.19 -10.80
C GLU A 68 -5.28 12.65 -9.49
N VAL A 69 -5.81 11.71 -8.70
CA VAL A 69 -6.44 12.00 -7.40
C VAL A 69 -5.42 12.61 -6.43
N PHE A 70 -4.20 12.06 -6.40
CA PHE A 70 -3.11 12.55 -5.55
C PHE A 70 -2.75 14.00 -5.87
N ILE A 71 -2.56 14.34 -7.14
CA ILE A 71 -2.21 15.71 -7.53
C ILE A 71 -3.40 16.66 -7.37
N ARG A 72 -4.59 16.29 -7.86
CA ARG A 72 -5.77 17.17 -7.85
C ARG A 72 -6.24 17.49 -6.43
N ASP A 73 -6.33 16.48 -5.57
CA ASP A 73 -6.99 16.61 -4.26
C ASP A 73 -6.01 16.86 -3.11
N TYR A 74 -4.70 16.64 -3.30
CA TYR A 74 -3.68 16.83 -2.27
C TYR A 74 -2.53 17.73 -2.71
N GLY A 75 -1.94 17.47 -3.89
CA GLY A 75 -0.80 18.22 -4.41
C GLY A 75 -1.10 19.70 -4.66
N PHE A 76 -2.09 20.01 -5.51
CA PHE A 76 -2.47 21.40 -5.81
C PHE A 76 -2.95 22.18 -4.58
N PRO A 77 -3.80 21.63 -3.70
CA PRO A 77 -4.18 22.32 -2.46
C PRO A 77 -2.98 22.69 -1.58
N ALA A 78 -1.98 21.80 -1.43
CA ALA A 78 -0.77 22.09 -0.66
C ALA A 78 0.05 23.23 -1.29
N ILE A 79 0.17 23.24 -2.63
CA ILE A 79 0.86 24.30 -3.36
C ILE A 79 0.13 25.65 -3.21
N TRP A 80 -1.20 25.67 -3.39
CA TRP A 80 -1.99 26.90 -3.23
C TRP A 80 -1.92 27.47 -1.82
N ALA A 81 -1.82 26.61 -0.81
CA ALA A 81 -1.64 27.03 0.57
C ALA A 81 -0.23 27.56 0.88
N ASN A 82 0.73 27.44 -0.05
CA ASN A 82 2.16 27.62 0.21
C ASN A 82 2.59 26.82 1.47
N ALA A 83 2.07 25.60 1.59
CA ALA A 83 2.31 24.77 2.76
C ALA A 83 3.80 24.46 2.90
N MET A 84 4.37 24.75 4.06
CA MET A 84 5.74 24.36 4.41
C MET A 84 5.80 23.88 5.85
N TYR A 85 6.30 22.67 6.03
CA TYR A 85 6.75 22.13 7.28
C TYR A 85 8.18 22.63 7.56
N GLU A 86 8.36 23.23 8.74
CA GLU A 86 9.65 23.80 9.19
C GLU A 86 10.32 24.77 8.18
N ASN A 87 9.49 25.47 7.39
CA ASN A 87 9.93 26.38 6.31
C ASN A 87 10.84 25.73 5.26
N ARG A 88 10.74 24.40 5.08
CA ARG A 88 11.61 23.65 4.15
C ARG A 88 10.91 22.55 3.36
N TYR A 89 10.12 21.72 4.03
CA TYR A 89 9.47 20.55 3.42
C TYR A 89 8.02 20.85 3.04
#